data_AF-A0AAU6HFB8-F1
#
_entry.id   AF-A0AAU6HFB8-F1
#
_cell.length_a   1.000
_cell.length_b   1.000
_cell.length_c   1.000
_cell.angle_alpha   90.00
_cell.angle_beta   90.00
_cell.angle_gamma   90.00
#
_symmetry.space_group_name_H-M   'P 1'
#
loop_
_entity.id
_entity.type
_entity.pdbx_description
1 polymer ?
#
loop_
_entity_poly.entity_id
_entity_poly.type
_entity_poly.pdbx_seq_one_letter_code
_entity_poly.pdbx_strand_id
1 'polypeptide(L)'
;MSGYREIVKLLAANTGAKRMSEIFDNFVEMAALALRNAVDVRGSESWEAREGQYLQIAGGYSRTELDRFAHALALVTTEMEREPCDVLGRLYMELELGNERLGQYYTTMPLLWRSKRSVTSPPSHDGSG
;
A
#
# COMPACT_ATOMS: atom_id res chain seq x y z
N MET A 1 -21.23 -3.70 -8.04
CA MET A 1 -20.07 -4.60 -8.16
C MET A 1 -18.94 -3.98 -7.38
N SER A 2 -18.28 -4.75 -6.51
CA SER A 2 -17.21 -4.26 -5.63
C SER A 2 -16.01 -3.76 -6.48
N GLY A 3 -15.56 -2.50 -6.30
CA GLY A 3 -14.46 -1.92 -7.09
C GLY A 3 -13.17 -2.75 -7.01
N TYR A 4 -12.97 -3.44 -5.89
CA TYR A 4 -11.90 -4.41 -5.66
C TYR A 4 -11.81 -5.50 -6.74
N ARG A 5 -12.94 -6.05 -7.18
CA ARG A 5 -12.95 -7.13 -8.19
C ARG A 5 -12.50 -6.63 -9.57
N GLU A 6 -12.73 -5.35 -9.86
CA GLU A 6 -12.31 -4.77 -11.13
C GLU A 6 -10.81 -4.43 -11.10
N ILE A 7 -10.30 -3.97 -9.97
CA ILE A 7 -8.86 -3.78 -9.76
C ILE A 7 -8.11 -5.10 -9.97
N VAL A 8 -8.59 -6.20 -9.37
CA VAL A 8 -7.98 -7.54 -9.54
C VAL A 8 -7.95 -7.95 -11.01
N LYS A 9 -9.02 -7.73 -11.77
CA LYS A 9 -9.03 -8.04 -13.22
C LYS A 9 -8.03 -7.21 -14.01
N LEU A 10 -7.90 -5.92 -13.70
CA LEU A 10 -6.95 -5.04 -14.38
C LEU A 10 -5.50 -5.48 -14.13
N LEU A 11 -5.16 -5.86 -12.90
CA LEU A 11 -3.84 -6.40 -12.55
C LEU A 11 -3.61 -7.78 -13.18
N ALA A 12 -4.63 -8.65 -13.19
CA ALA A 12 -4.59 -9.94 -13.86
C ALA A 12 -4.39 -9.84 -15.37
N ALA A 13 -4.95 -8.80 -16.00
CA ALA A 13 -4.76 -8.56 -17.43
C ALA A 13 -3.31 -8.15 -17.78
N ASN A 14 -2.53 -7.70 -16.79
CA ASN A 14 -1.09 -7.40 -16.94
C ASN A 14 -0.22 -8.63 -16.62
N THR A 15 -0.82 -9.77 -16.25
CA THR A 15 -0.10 -11.02 -15.99
C THR A 15 0.29 -11.67 -17.32
N GLY A 16 1.42 -11.23 -17.86
CA GLY A 16 2.09 -11.85 -19.00
C GLY A 16 3.22 -12.76 -18.52
N ALA A 17 4.46 -12.37 -18.81
CA ALA A 17 5.66 -13.09 -18.38
C ALA A 17 6.04 -12.87 -16.90
N LYS A 18 5.40 -11.92 -16.21
CA LYS A 18 5.67 -11.55 -14.81
C LYS A 18 4.69 -12.24 -13.86
N ARG A 19 5.14 -12.52 -12.64
CA ARG A 19 4.29 -13.09 -11.59
C ARG A 19 3.30 -12.06 -11.07
N MET A 20 2.11 -12.49 -10.67
CA MET A 20 1.08 -11.59 -10.11
C MET A 20 1.62 -10.78 -8.91
N SER A 21 2.43 -11.40 -8.04
CA SER A 21 3.04 -10.71 -6.90
C SER A 21 3.94 -9.54 -7.34
N GLU A 22 4.75 -9.75 -8.39
CA GLU A 22 5.65 -8.71 -8.93
C GLU A 22 4.85 -7.56 -9.56
N ILE A 23 3.75 -7.88 -10.24
CA ILE A 23 2.86 -6.87 -10.82
C ILE A 23 2.20 -6.04 -9.72
N PHE A 24 1.75 -6.70 -8.65
CA PHE A 24 1.16 -6.02 -7.50
C PHE A 24 2.19 -5.13 -6.78
N ASP A 25 3.39 -5.66 -6.52
CA ASP A 25 4.47 -4.90 -5.85
C ASP A 25 4.85 -3.66 -6.69
N ASN A 26 5.06 -3.83 -8.00
CA ASN A 26 5.35 -2.72 -8.91
C ASN A 26 4.20 -1.71 -8.98
N PHE A 27 2.94 -2.18 -8.98
CA PHE A 27 1.77 -1.30 -8.95
C PHE A 27 1.73 -0.45 -7.67
N VAL A 28 1.93 -1.06 -6.50
CA VAL A 28 1.95 -0.36 -5.21
C VAL A 28 3.11 0.63 -5.13
N GLU A 29 4.29 0.23 -5.61
CA GLU A 29 5.48 1.11 -5.62
C GLU A 29 5.29 2.30 -6.55
N MET A 30 4.79 2.08 -7.77
CA MET A 30 4.45 3.16 -8.70
C MET A 30 3.39 4.11 -8.13
N ALA A 31 2.36 3.56 -7.48
CA ALA A 31 1.33 4.36 -6.83
C ALA A 31 1.91 5.22 -5.69
N ALA A 32 2.75 4.64 -4.84
CA ALA A 32 3.39 5.36 -3.73
C ALA A 32 4.33 6.47 -4.24
N LEU A 33 5.13 6.19 -5.27
CA LEU A 33 6.00 7.18 -5.92
C LEU A 33 5.18 8.32 -6.53
N ALA A 34 4.10 8.01 -7.24
CA ALA A 34 3.21 9.01 -7.85
C ALA A 34 2.52 9.89 -6.80
N LEU A 35 1.98 9.31 -5.73
CA LEU A 35 1.36 10.07 -4.64
C LEU A 35 2.38 10.96 -3.94
N ARG A 36 3.58 10.44 -3.66
CA ARG A 36 4.63 11.21 -2.99
C ARG A 36 5.14 12.35 -3.87
N ASN A 37 5.26 12.12 -5.18
CA ASN A 37 5.63 13.16 -6.14
C ASN A 37 4.55 14.22 -6.32
N ALA A 38 3.29 13.91 -6.01
CA ALA A 38 2.18 14.88 -6.05
C ALA A 38 2.19 15.85 -4.85
N VAL A 39 2.76 15.45 -3.70
CA VAL A 39 2.82 16.29 -2.48
C VAL A 39 4.14 17.03 -2.30
N ASP A 40 5.20 16.59 -2.98
CA ASP A 40 6.53 17.20 -2.88
C ASP A 40 6.76 18.34 -3.89
N VAL A 41 7.75 19.18 -3.58
CA VAL A 41 8.15 20.28 -4.47
C VAL A 41 8.77 19.70 -5.75
N ARG A 42 8.06 19.91 -6.85
CA ARG A 42 8.50 19.54 -8.20
C ARG A 42 9.87 20.16 -8.51
N GLY A 43 10.81 19.34 -9.00
CA GLY A 43 12.16 19.77 -9.35
C GLY A 43 13.15 19.82 -8.17
N SER A 44 12.76 19.34 -6.98
CA SER A 44 13.75 19.01 -5.95
C SER A 44 14.51 17.74 -6.33
N GLU A 45 15.77 17.63 -5.88
CA GLU A 45 16.60 16.43 -6.11
C GLU A 45 15.89 15.14 -5.66
N SER A 46 15.17 15.21 -4.55
CA SER A 46 14.39 14.08 -4.04
C SER A 46 13.19 13.71 -4.93
N TRP A 47 12.56 14.69 -5.57
CA TRP A 47 11.47 14.49 -6.52
C TRP A 47 11.98 13.83 -7.80
N GLU A 48 13.10 14.33 -8.34
CA GLU A 48 13.72 13.78 -9.55
C GLU A 48 14.21 12.35 -9.34
N ALA A 49 14.81 12.03 -8.20
CA ALA A 49 15.24 10.67 -7.87
C ALA A 49 14.06 9.68 -7.88
N ARG A 50 12.91 10.09 -7.33
CA ARG A 50 11.69 9.26 -7.30
C ARG A 50 11.01 9.16 -8.66
N GLU A 51 10.97 10.25 -9.41
CA GLU A 51 10.47 10.24 -10.78
C GLU A 51 11.33 9.30 -11.65
N GLY A 52 12.65 9.30 -11.46
CA GLY A 52 13.55 8.35 -12.12
C GLY A 52 13.22 6.90 -11.78
N GLN A 53 12.96 6.58 -10.51
CA GLN A 53 12.52 5.23 -10.10
C GLN A 53 11.19 4.85 -10.73
N TYR A 54 10.21 5.77 -10.76
CA TYR A 54 8.92 5.56 -11.41
C TYR A 54 9.10 5.24 -12.91
N LEU A 55 9.91 6.03 -13.62
CA LEU A 55 10.20 5.83 -15.03
C LEU A 55 10.96 4.53 -15.31
N GLN A 56 11.85 4.12 -14.40
CA GLN A 56 12.56 2.84 -14.50
C GLN A 56 11.60 1.65 -14.44
N ILE A 57 10.66 1.66 -13.49
CA ILE A 57 9.65 0.61 -13.38
C ILE A 57 8.71 0.67 -14.60
N ALA A 58 8.26 1.86 -14.98
CA ALA A 58 7.36 2.08 -16.10
C ALA A 58 7.96 1.64 -17.45
N GLY A 59 9.28 1.76 -17.64
CA GLY A 59 9.99 1.28 -18.83
C GLY A 59 9.90 -0.24 -19.04
N GLY A 60 9.59 -0.99 -17.99
CA GLY A 60 9.34 -2.44 -18.05
C GLY A 60 7.91 -2.82 -18.44
N TYR A 61 7.05 -1.85 -18.79
CA TYR A 61 5.64 -2.04 -19.14
C TYR A 61 5.29 -1.32 -20.45
N SER A 62 4.39 -1.92 -21.21
CA SER A 62 3.77 -1.28 -22.37
C SER A 62 2.82 -0.16 -21.94
N ARG A 63 2.54 0.78 -22.84
CA ARG A 63 1.56 1.86 -22.59
C ARG A 63 0.20 1.30 -22.18
N THR A 64 -0.25 0.22 -22.79
CA THR A 64 -1.51 -0.46 -22.45
C THR A 64 -1.53 -1.05 -21.04
N GLU A 65 -0.38 -1.55 -20.55
CA GLU A 65 -0.27 -2.05 -19.18
C GLU A 65 -0.26 -0.91 -18.17
N LEU A 66 0.44 0.19 -18.49
CA LEU A 66 0.47 1.41 -17.69
C LEU A 66 -0.92 2.07 -17.60
N ASP A 67 -1.67 2.10 -18.70
CA ASP A 67 -3.04 2.62 -18.71
C ASP A 67 -3.97 1.81 -17.76
N ARG A 68 -3.77 0.49 -17.68
CA ARG A 68 -4.50 -0.36 -16.73
C ARG A 68 -4.08 -0.11 -15.29
N PHE A 69 -2.80 0.16 -15.03
CA PHE A 69 -2.34 0.58 -13.71
C PHE A 69 -2.93 1.92 -13.30
N ALA A 70 -2.97 2.91 -14.19
CA ALA A 70 -3.61 4.19 -13.92
C ALA A 70 -5.11 4.02 -13.60
N HIS A 71 -5.81 3.16 -14.34
CA HIS A 71 -7.21 2.85 -14.09
C HIS A 71 -7.41 2.12 -12.75
N ALA A 72 -6.56 1.13 -12.44
CA ALA A 72 -6.58 0.44 -11.16
C ALA A 72 -6.35 1.41 -9.99
N LEU A 73 -5.41 2.35 -10.12
CA LEU A 73 -5.15 3.38 -9.12
C LEU A 73 -6.36 4.30 -8.92
N ALA A 74 -7.04 4.72 -10.00
CA ALA A 74 -8.24 5.54 -9.92
C ALA A 74 -9.39 4.84 -9.17
N LEU A 75 -9.54 3.53 -9.36
CA LEU A 75 -10.49 2.72 -8.62
C LEU A 75 -10.09 2.61 -7.13
N VAL A 76 -8.80 2.44 -6.84
CA VAL A 76 -8.29 2.44 -5.45
C VAL A 76 -8.61 3.74 -4.74
N THR A 77 -8.31 4.90 -5.34
CA THR A 77 -8.62 6.20 -4.74
C THR A 77 -10.13 6.39 -4.55
N THR A 78 -10.95 5.97 -5.52
CA THR A 78 -12.42 6.02 -5.40
C THR A 78 -12.92 5.20 -4.22
N GLU A 79 -12.37 4.00 -3.99
CA GLU A 79 -12.74 3.16 -2.84
C GLU A 79 -12.23 3.74 -1.51
N MET A 80 -11.03 4.34 -1.49
CA MET A 80 -10.49 5.04 -0.30
C MET A 80 -11.34 6.25 0.11
N GLU A 81 -11.91 6.98 -0.86
CA GLU A 81 -12.81 8.11 -0.61
C GLU A 81 -14.17 7.66 -0.04
N ARG A 82 -14.65 6.48 -0.42
CA ARG A 82 -15.93 5.93 0.04
C ARG A 82 -15.90 5.46 1.48
N GLU A 83 -14.82 4.78 1.86
CA GLU A 83 -14.60 4.33 3.23
C GLU A 83 -13.08 4.38 3.51
N PRO A 84 -12.62 5.19 4.47
CA PRO A 84 -11.21 5.25 4.85
C PRO A 84 -10.82 3.97 5.59
N CYS A 85 -10.68 2.90 4.83
CA CYS A 85 -10.34 1.55 5.25
C CYS A 85 -9.04 1.12 4.56
N ASP A 86 -8.45 0.02 5.02
CA ASP A 86 -7.23 -0.54 4.43
C ASP A 86 -7.52 -1.21 3.06
N VAL A 87 -7.68 -0.38 2.02
CA VAL A 87 -7.98 -0.80 0.64
C VAL A 87 -6.86 -1.66 0.08
N LEU A 88 -5.60 -1.33 0.37
CA LEU A 88 -4.43 -2.06 -0.11
C LEU A 88 -4.28 -3.42 0.59
N GLY A 89 -4.53 -3.49 1.90
CA GLY A 89 -4.57 -4.76 2.64
C GLY A 89 -5.68 -5.70 2.15
N ARG A 90 -6.88 -5.17 1.87
CA ARG A 90 -7.97 -5.96 1.27
C ARG A 90 -7.62 -6.48 -0.14
N LEU A 91 -7.00 -5.66 -0.99
CA LEU A 91 -6.53 -6.09 -2.31
C LEU A 91 -5.47 -7.19 -2.21
N TYR A 92 -4.55 -7.10 -1.25
CA TYR A 92 -3.54 -8.12 -1.01
C TYR A 92 -4.17 -9.47 -0.62
N MET A 93 -5.22 -9.45 0.20
CA MET A 93 -5.98 -10.65 0.57
C MET A 93 -6.76 -11.24 -0.61
N GLU A 94 -7.44 -10.40 -1.40
CA GLU A 94 -8.21 -10.81 -2.59
C GLU A 94 -7.32 -11.38 -3.71
N LEU A 95 -6.06 -10.96 -3.79
CA LEU A 95 -5.07 -11.49 -4.72
C LEU A 95 -4.42 -12.81 -4.22
N GLU A 96 -4.83 -13.33 -3.06
CA GLU A 96 -4.29 -14.54 -2.40
C GLU A 96 -2.76 -14.54 -2.21
N LEU A 97 -2.11 -13.37 -2.27
CA LEU A 97 -0.66 -13.20 -2.15
C LEU A 97 -0.12 -13.56 -0.75
N GLY A 98 -1.01 -13.77 0.22
CA GLY A 98 -0.67 -14.22 1.58
C GLY A 98 -0.13 -15.65 1.63
N ASN A 99 -0.44 -16.52 0.67
CA ASN A 99 -0.04 -17.93 0.72
C ASN A 99 1.37 -18.19 0.15
N GLU A 100 1.86 -17.33 -0.75
CA GLU A 100 3.22 -17.43 -1.31
C GLU A 100 4.30 -16.84 -0.40
N ARG A 101 3.91 -16.00 0.56
CA ARG A 101 4.81 -15.20 1.41
C ARG A 101 4.49 -15.36 2.90
N LEU A 102 4.28 -16.60 3.33
CA LEU A 102 4.05 -17.02 4.72
C LEU A 102 5.03 -16.32 5.69
N GLY A 103 4.59 -15.22 6.31
CA GLY A 103 5.31 -14.59 7.41
C GLY A 103 5.19 -13.08 7.59
N GLN A 104 4.60 -12.31 6.66
CA GLN A 104 4.49 -10.85 6.82
C GLN A 104 3.05 -10.37 6.61
N TYR A 105 2.33 -10.25 7.73
CA TYR A 105 1.08 -9.51 7.86
C TYR A 105 1.40 -8.01 7.97
N TYR A 106 1.03 -7.20 6.98
CA TYR A 106 1.07 -5.75 7.12
C TYR A 106 -0.23 -5.25 7.78
N THR A 107 -0.16 -5.25 9.11
CA THR A 107 -0.81 -4.35 10.09
C THR A 107 -2.33 -4.11 10.02
N THR A 108 -3.07 -4.98 10.71
CA THR A 108 -4.27 -4.53 11.44
C THR A 108 -3.86 -3.56 12.53
N MET A 109 -4.26 -2.29 12.47
CA MET A 109 -4.48 -1.49 13.69
C MET A 109 -5.65 -0.51 13.52
N PRO A 110 -6.85 -0.87 14.03
CA PRO A 110 -7.82 0.16 14.42
C PRO A 110 -8.15 0.26 15.93
N LEU A 111 -7.44 -0.39 16.88
CA LEU A 111 -7.94 -0.39 18.29
C LEU A 111 -6.98 -0.14 19.47
N LEU A 112 -5.66 0.00 19.31
CA LEU A 112 -4.77 0.23 20.48
C LEU A 112 -4.50 1.71 20.82
N TRP A 113 -5.53 2.56 20.86
CA TRP A 113 -5.43 3.90 21.46
C TRP A 113 -6.25 4.06 22.75
N ARG A 114 -7.14 3.12 23.08
CA ARG A 114 -8.06 3.26 24.23
C ARG A 114 -7.52 2.73 25.57
N SER A 115 -6.30 2.20 25.65
CA SER A 115 -5.70 1.71 26.91
C SER A 115 -4.58 2.61 27.45
N LYS A 116 -4.74 3.94 27.39
CA LYS A 116 -4.06 4.84 28.32
C LYS A 116 -5.06 5.46 29.29
N ARG A 117 -5.47 4.68 30.31
CA ARG A 117 -5.98 5.25 31.57
C ARG A 117 -6.00 4.22 32.71
N SER A 118 -4.95 4.24 33.52
CA SER A 118 -4.90 3.94 34.97
C SER A 118 -3.41 3.87 35.36
N VAL A 119 -2.76 4.96 35.74
CA VAL A 119 -2.60 5.39 37.15
C VAL A 119 -2.67 4.22 38.11
N THR A 120 -1.50 3.80 38.62
CA THR A 120 -1.16 3.84 40.06
C THR A 120 0.30 3.39 40.21
N SER A 121 1.14 4.27 40.76
CA SER A 121 2.50 3.98 41.22
C SER A 121 2.49 2.93 42.34
N PRO A 122 3.50 2.06 42.48
CA PRO A 122 3.77 1.37 43.74
C PRO A 122 4.75 2.17 44.63
N PRO A 123 4.59 2.12 45.96
CA PRO A 123 5.28 2.98 46.91
C PRO A 123 6.72 2.52 47.23
N SER A 124 7.53 3.50 47.60
CA SER A 124 8.83 3.37 48.24
C SER A 124 8.73 2.54 49.53
N HIS A 125 9.59 1.54 49.70
CA HIS A 125 9.86 0.95 51.02
C HIS A 125 11.33 1.14 51.35
N ASP A 126 11.56 2.07 52.28
CA ASP A 126 12.76 2.21 53.09
C ASP A 126 12.47 1.67 54.51
N GLY A 127 13.45 1.00 55.10
CA GLY A 127 13.70 0.79 56.54
C GLY A 127 12.66 0.11 57.44
N SER A 128 13.04 -1.03 58.04
CA SER A 128 13.30 -1.18 59.50
C SER A 128 12.95 -2.58 60.03
N GLY A 129 13.96 -3.22 60.62
CA GLY A 129 13.91 -4.45 61.42
C GLY A 129 15.30 -4.79 61.91
#